data_AF-A0A2I0QQ49-F1
#
_entry.id   AF-A0A2I0QQ49-F1
#
_cell.length_a   1.000
_cell.length_b   1.000
_cell.length_c   1.000
_cell.angle_alpha   90.00
_cell.angle_beta   90.00
_cell.angle_gamma   90.00
#
_symmetry.space_group_name_H-M   'P 1'
#
loop_
_entity.id
_entity.type
_entity.pdbx_description
1 polymer ?
#
loop_
_entity_poly.entity_id
_entity_poly.type
_entity_poly.pdbx_seq_one_letter_code
_entity_poly.pdbx_strand_id
1 'polypeptide(L)'
;MEPFRKTCGFDFYILCRKLKDEISNGRIEKIYYIKREEGYVIKFVVHKQDKKIFFITNKGAFVHANALIENPQMPSTFAMVLRKYLENKFISEVSQCNNDKILSIKTTNHIIYLEFFGSGNVVLCDNGNKIIDALVKREWKGRAIKPGEIYKFPENIQGEMAKMLKMFFGAYYPSVKDVEFEEGVKILENKEGEILEMFKNLIEGNLRRDYENEKIEKDLKKLEFVAEQQRKRTEELGEEALAYIKTGDEIYQNFNIIEEILENAKNKRPDSRIKRIEGTNVVVEI
;
A
#
# COMPACT_ATOMS: atom_id res chain seq x y z
N MET A 1 2.24 9.33 1.35
CA MET A 1 0.85 9.17 0.89
C MET A 1 0.74 7.82 0.19
N GLU A 2 -0.23 6.98 0.58
CA GLU A 2 -0.47 5.67 -0.05
C GLU A 2 -0.74 5.77 -1.56
N PRO A 3 -0.45 4.72 -2.35
CA PRO A 3 -0.74 4.70 -3.78
C PRO A 3 -2.24 4.84 -4.09
N PHE A 4 -2.58 5.76 -5.01
CA PHE A 4 -3.94 6.25 -5.29
C PHE A 4 -4.89 5.20 -5.90
N ARG A 5 -4.43 3.95 -6.08
CA ARG A 5 -5.29 2.81 -6.41
C ARG A 5 -6.35 2.55 -5.32
N LYS A 6 -6.04 2.80 -4.05
CA LYS A 6 -6.94 2.53 -2.90
C LYS A 6 -7.82 3.69 -2.46
N THR A 7 -7.61 4.89 -2.99
CA THR A 7 -8.35 6.10 -2.56
C THR A 7 -9.76 6.16 -3.17
N CYS A 8 -10.70 6.83 -2.53
CA CYS A 8 -12.02 7.06 -3.11
C CYS A 8 -12.00 8.22 -4.14
N GLY A 9 -13.10 8.43 -4.87
CA GLY A 9 -13.18 9.52 -5.85
C GLY A 9 -13.03 10.92 -5.23
N PHE A 10 -13.46 11.08 -3.98
CA PHE A 10 -13.36 12.30 -3.20
C PHE A 10 -11.92 12.62 -2.81
N ASP A 11 -11.14 11.62 -2.36
CA ASP A 11 -9.72 11.82 -2.08
C ASP A 11 -8.98 12.33 -3.34
N PHE A 12 -9.36 11.79 -4.50
CA PHE A 12 -8.82 12.22 -5.78
C PHE A 12 -9.28 13.63 -6.17
N TYR A 13 -10.52 14.01 -5.85
CA TYR A 13 -11.01 15.39 -6.01
C TYR A 13 -10.16 16.39 -5.23
N ILE A 14 -9.92 16.12 -3.94
CA ILE A 14 -9.08 16.98 -3.07
C ILE A 14 -7.65 17.10 -3.61
N LEU A 15 -7.08 15.99 -4.09
CA LEU A 15 -5.78 16.01 -4.75
C LEU A 15 -5.79 16.91 -5.98
N CYS A 16 -6.74 16.72 -6.89
CA CYS A 16 -6.84 17.49 -8.12
C CYS A 16 -6.93 18.99 -7.83
N ARG A 17 -7.62 19.36 -6.73
CA ARG A 17 -7.70 20.73 -6.28
C ARG A 17 -6.37 21.29 -5.78
N LYS A 18 -5.66 20.56 -4.91
CA LYS A 18 -4.31 20.95 -4.47
C LYS A 18 -3.36 21.10 -5.66
N LEU A 19 -3.42 20.17 -6.62
CA LEU A 19 -2.65 20.26 -7.85
C LEU A 19 -3.03 21.51 -8.65
N LYS A 20 -4.33 21.78 -8.81
CA LYS A 20 -4.82 22.99 -9.49
C LYS A 20 -4.20 24.25 -8.87
N ASP A 21 -4.21 24.39 -7.55
CA ASP A 21 -3.67 25.58 -6.89
C ASP A 21 -2.15 25.75 -7.12
N GLU A 22 -1.41 24.64 -7.06
CA GLU A 22 0.04 24.61 -7.22
C GLU A 22 0.52 24.90 -8.66
N ILE A 23 -0.14 24.33 -9.69
CA ILE A 23 0.38 24.36 -11.06
C ILE A 23 -0.44 25.18 -12.07
N SER A 24 -1.68 25.56 -11.76
CA SER A 24 -2.47 26.40 -12.68
C SER A 24 -1.82 27.75 -12.91
N ASN A 25 -1.95 28.26 -14.14
CA ASN A 25 -1.27 29.47 -14.65
C ASN A 25 0.26 29.36 -14.67
N GLY A 26 0.83 28.19 -14.39
CA GLY A 26 2.26 27.92 -14.53
C GLY A 26 2.64 27.62 -15.98
N ARG A 27 3.85 28.01 -16.36
CA ARG A 27 4.49 27.70 -17.64
C ARG A 27 5.27 26.39 -17.54
N ILE A 28 4.99 25.44 -18.43
CA ILE A 28 5.75 24.18 -18.50
C ILE A 28 7.12 24.48 -19.14
N GLU A 29 8.20 24.31 -18.39
CA GLU A 29 9.56 24.60 -18.87
C GLU A 29 10.28 23.37 -19.41
N LYS A 30 10.15 22.23 -18.71
CA LYS A 30 10.85 21.00 -19.08
C LYS A 30 9.99 19.80 -18.73
N ILE A 31 10.08 18.75 -19.54
CA ILE A 31 9.35 17.49 -19.32
C ILE A 31 10.33 16.34 -19.39
N TYR A 32 10.34 15.45 -18.41
CA TYR A 32 11.19 14.26 -18.40
C TYR A 32 10.36 13.01 -18.18
N TYR A 33 10.82 11.89 -18.72
CA TYR A 33 10.21 10.59 -18.52
C TYR A 33 11.29 9.61 -18.04
N ILE A 34 10.97 8.86 -16.99
CA ILE A 34 11.81 7.81 -16.43
C ILE A 34 10.98 6.53 -16.38
N LYS A 35 11.43 5.51 -17.10
CA LYS A 35 10.86 4.16 -16.98
C LYS A 35 11.35 3.55 -15.65
N ARG A 36 10.44 2.91 -14.92
CA ARG A 36 10.76 2.14 -13.70
C ARG A 36 10.32 0.70 -13.90
N GLU A 37 10.86 -0.21 -13.11
CA GLU A 37 10.47 -1.63 -13.13
C GLU A 37 8.95 -1.79 -12.88
N GLU A 38 8.43 -1.08 -11.87
CA GLU A 38 7.01 -1.06 -11.54
C GLU A 38 6.22 0.14 -12.11
N GLY A 39 6.59 0.67 -13.28
CA GLY A 39 5.81 1.68 -13.98
C GLY A 39 6.62 2.83 -14.57
N TYR A 40 6.22 4.06 -14.26
CA TYR A 40 6.83 5.26 -14.85
C TYR A 40 6.80 6.44 -13.90
N VAL A 41 7.70 7.40 -14.18
CA VAL A 41 7.67 8.75 -13.60
C VAL A 41 7.77 9.75 -14.75
N ILE A 42 6.80 10.66 -14.84
CA ILE A 42 6.90 11.85 -15.69
C ILE A 42 7.11 13.06 -14.78
N LYS A 43 8.12 13.86 -15.08
CA LYS A 43 8.47 15.07 -14.34
C LYS A 43 8.22 16.28 -15.23
N PHE A 44 7.28 17.12 -14.83
CA PHE A 44 7.08 18.45 -15.38
C PHE A 44 7.78 19.47 -14.49
N VAL A 45 8.62 20.31 -15.08
CA VAL A 45 9.13 21.52 -14.43
C VAL A 45 8.17 22.63 -14.82
N VAL A 46 7.49 23.20 -13.84
CA VAL A 46 6.49 24.25 -14.03
C VAL A 46 6.97 25.51 -13.33
N HIS A 47 7.00 26.63 -14.04
CA HIS A 47 7.35 27.93 -13.49
C HIS A 47 6.10 28.80 -13.37
N LYS A 48 5.77 29.22 -12.16
CA LYS A 48 4.65 30.12 -11.88
C LYS A 48 5.18 31.40 -11.22
N GLN A 49 5.32 31.38 -9.89
CA GLN A 49 6.06 32.39 -9.12
C GLN A 49 7.44 31.83 -8.76
N ASP A 50 7.44 30.60 -8.25
CA ASP A 50 8.60 29.76 -8.00
C ASP A 50 8.61 28.56 -8.96
N LYS A 51 9.74 27.84 -8.95
CA LYS A 51 9.91 26.61 -9.72
C LYS A 51 9.27 25.43 -8.98
N LYS A 52 8.21 24.90 -9.57
CA LYS A 52 7.50 23.70 -9.13
C LYS A 52 7.97 22.48 -9.91
N ILE A 53 8.15 21.36 -9.22
CA ILE A 53 8.42 20.07 -9.84
C ILE A 53 7.19 19.19 -9.66
N PHE A 54 6.49 18.94 -10.75
CA PHE A 54 5.28 18.13 -10.79
C PHE A 54 5.59 16.71 -11.31
N PHE A 55 5.50 15.74 -10.42
CA PHE A 55 5.69 14.32 -10.71
C PHE A 55 4.37 13.61 -10.93
N ILE A 56 4.34 12.76 -11.94
CA ILE A 56 3.24 11.84 -12.23
C ILE A 56 3.81 10.45 -12.31
N THR A 57 3.18 9.51 -11.62
CA THR A 57 3.46 8.08 -11.71
C THR A 57 2.20 7.35 -12.15
N ASN A 58 2.34 6.06 -12.46
CA ASN A 58 1.19 5.17 -12.65
C ASN A 58 0.28 5.07 -11.42
N LYS A 59 0.80 5.41 -10.25
CA LYS A 59 0.10 5.28 -8.98
C LYS A 59 -0.35 6.62 -8.41
N GLY A 60 0.13 7.79 -8.88
CA GLY A 60 -0.12 9.07 -8.21
C GLY A 60 0.54 10.32 -8.78
N ALA A 61 0.24 11.48 -8.20
CA ALA A 61 0.74 12.78 -8.63
C ALA A 61 1.20 13.65 -7.43
N PHE A 62 2.33 14.36 -7.58
CA PHE A 62 2.98 15.11 -6.49
C PHE A 62 3.58 16.41 -7.01
N VAL A 63 3.49 17.49 -6.23
CA VAL A 63 4.20 18.75 -6.52
C VAL A 63 5.19 19.03 -5.40
N HIS A 64 6.43 19.31 -5.76
CA HIS A 64 7.48 19.68 -4.82
C HIS A 64 8.02 21.07 -5.16
N ALA A 65 8.23 21.89 -4.14
CA ALA A 65 9.02 23.11 -4.27
C ALA A 65 10.50 22.70 -4.42
N ASN A 66 11.10 23.07 -5.56
CA ASN A 66 12.55 23.06 -5.76
C ASN A 66 13.29 21.74 -5.42
N ALA A 67 12.81 20.59 -5.92
CA ALA A 67 13.49 19.30 -5.74
C ALA A 67 14.58 19.04 -6.80
N LEU A 68 15.81 18.80 -6.35
CA LEU A 68 16.90 18.26 -7.17
C LEU A 68 16.69 16.76 -7.34
N ILE A 69 16.05 16.37 -8.44
CA ILE A 69 15.99 14.98 -8.88
C ILE A 69 16.75 14.88 -10.19
N GLU A 70 17.73 13.98 -10.22
CA GLU A 70 18.55 13.69 -11.40
C GLU A 70 17.67 13.45 -12.62
N ASN A 71 17.99 14.18 -13.68
CA ASN A 71 17.28 14.04 -14.93
C ASN A 71 17.89 12.88 -15.72
N PRO A 72 17.08 12.07 -16.42
CA PRO A 72 17.61 11.08 -17.33
C PRO A 72 18.45 11.77 -18.41
N GLN A 73 19.59 11.16 -18.76
CA GLN A 73 20.55 11.66 -19.77
C GLN A 73 19.91 11.81 -21.16
N MET A 74 18.94 10.94 -21.52
CA MET A 74 18.20 11.04 -22.78
C MET A 74 16.68 11.00 -22.55
N PRO A 75 15.90 11.92 -23.17
CA PRO A 75 14.45 11.87 -23.12
C PRO A 75 13.89 10.70 -23.94
N SER A 76 12.84 10.05 -23.44
CA SER A 76 12.11 9.04 -24.22
C SER A 76 11.34 9.66 -25.39
N THR A 77 10.99 8.85 -26.40
CA THR A 77 10.17 9.30 -27.54
C THR A 77 8.87 9.98 -27.10
N PHE A 78 8.17 9.41 -26.12
CA PHE A 78 6.95 10.01 -25.58
C PHE A 78 7.23 11.35 -24.88
N ALA A 79 8.33 11.46 -24.12
CA ALA A 79 8.71 12.76 -23.53
C ALA A 79 9.02 13.81 -24.60
N MET A 80 9.63 13.42 -25.72
CA MET A 80 9.87 14.33 -26.85
C MET A 80 8.56 14.82 -27.48
N VAL A 81 7.57 13.93 -27.62
CA VAL A 81 6.23 14.32 -28.08
C VAL A 81 5.61 15.33 -27.11
N LEU A 82 5.60 15.04 -25.81
CA LEU A 82 5.09 15.98 -24.81
C LEU A 82 5.80 17.35 -24.91
N ARG A 83 7.13 17.38 -25.02
CA ARG A 83 7.89 18.62 -25.16
C ARG A 83 7.49 19.42 -26.40
N LYS A 84 7.36 18.75 -27.55
CA LYS A 84 6.96 19.39 -28.81
C LYS A 84 5.64 20.17 -28.68
N TYR A 85 4.68 19.66 -27.92
CA TYR A 85 3.34 20.25 -27.83
C TYR A 85 3.09 21.11 -26.59
N LEU A 86 3.81 20.85 -25.49
CA LEU A 86 3.51 21.43 -24.18
C LEU A 86 4.63 22.33 -23.62
N GLU A 87 5.86 22.18 -24.09
CA GLU A 87 6.96 23.02 -23.60
C GLU A 87 6.72 24.49 -23.95
N ASN A 88 7.00 25.36 -22.99
CA ASN A 88 6.73 26.80 -22.99
C ASN A 88 5.23 27.16 -23.06
N LYS A 89 4.31 26.21 -22.90
CA LYS A 89 2.88 26.50 -22.79
C LYS A 89 2.47 26.77 -21.35
N PHE A 90 1.47 27.63 -21.19
CA PHE A 90 0.84 27.89 -19.89
C PHE A 90 -0.28 26.88 -19.65
N ILE A 91 -0.37 26.41 -18.41
CA ILE A 91 -1.46 25.57 -17.93
C ILE A 91 -2.67 26.48 -17.67
N SER A 92 -3.71 26.35 -18.48
CA SER A 92 -4.93 27.13 -18.40
C SER A 92 -5.96 26.52 -17.45
N GLU A 93 -5.98 25.19 -17.31
CA GLU A 93 -6.95 24.49 -16.48
C GLU A 93 -6.36 23.19 -15.92
N VAL A 94 -6.72 22.87 -14.68
CA VAL A 94 -6.44 21.59 -14.03
C VAL A 94 -7.73 21.14 -13.35
N SER A 95 -8.28 19.99 -13.77
CA SER A 95 -9.60 19.53 -13.29
C SER A 95 -9.76 18.02 -13.35
N GLN A 96 -10.52 17.46 -12.41
CA GLN A 96 -10.95 16.06 -12.43
C GLN A 96 -12.03 15.84 -13.51
N CYS A 97 -12.00 14.69 -14.19
CA CYS A 97 -13.03 14.32 -15.17
C CYS A 97 -14.05 13.33 -14.59
N ASN A 98 -15.35 13.57 -14.80
CA ASN A 98 -16.47 12.63 -14.59
C ASN A 98 -16.50 11.87 -13.24
N ASN A 99 -15.98 12.46 -12.16
CA ASN A 99 -15.77 11.77 -10.86
C ASN A 99 -14.88 10.52 -10.93
N ASP A 100 -14.19 10.32 -12.06
CA ASP A 100 -13.21 9.26 -12.26
C ASP A 100 -11.85 9.68 -11.69
N LYS A 101 -10.95 8.71 -11.55
CA LYS A 101 -9.54 8.94 -11.23
C LYS A 101 -8.76 9.41 -12.46
N ILE A 102 -9.26 10.46 -13.11
CA ILE A 102 -8.69 11.08 -14.31
C ILE A 102 -8.50 12.56 -14.06
N LEU A 103 -7.26 13.02 -14.17
CA LEU A 103 -6.91 14.44 -14.11
C LEU A 103 -6.68 14.96 -15.52
N SER A 104 -7.36 16.03 -15.89
CA SER A 104 -7.07 16.79 -17.11
C SER A 104 -6.21 18.01 -16.78
N ILE A 105 -5.21 18.25 -17.63
CA ILE A 105 -4.38 19.45 -17.61
C ILE A 105 -4.47 20.07 -18.99
N LYS A 106 -5.07 21.25 -19.09
CA LYS A 106 -5.22 21.97 -20.35
C LYS A 106 -4.17 23.05 -20.48
N THR A 107 -3.73 23.22 -21.72
CA THR A 107 -2.98 24.38 -22.19
C THR A 107 -3.83 25.10 -23.24
N THR A 108 -3.28 26.10 -23.93
CA THR A 108 -4.00 26.80 -25.00
C THR A 108 -4.54 25.87 -26.10
N ASN A 109 -3.76 24.85 -26.51
CA ASN A 109 -4.03 24.05 -27.71
C ASN A 109 -4.10 22.53 -27.47
N HIS A 110 -3.82 22.09 -26.23
CA HIS A 110 -3.65 20.68 -25.92
C HIS A 110 -4.22 20.34 -24.56
N ILE A 111 -4.62 19.08 -24.42
CA ILE A 111 -5.13 18.50 -23.19
C ILE A 111 -4.28 17.28 -22.86
N ILE A 112 -3.85 17.16 -21.61
CA ILE A 112 -3.21 15.96 -21.09
C ILE A 112 -4.21 15.28 -20.16
N TYR A 113 -4.54 14.02 -20.43
CA TYR A 113 -5.29 13.17 -19.52
C TYR A 113 -4.33 12.25 -18.78
N LEU A 114 -4.43 12.27 -17.45
CA LEU A 114 -3.68 11.40 -16.55
C LEU A 114 -4.66 10.43 -15.91
N GLU A 115 -4.55 9.15 -16.28
CA GLU A 115 -5.38 8.08 -15.75
C GLU A 115 -4.67 7.44 -14.55
N PHE A 116 -5.33 7.41 -13.39
CA PHE A 116 -4.79 6.83 -12.14
C PHE A 116 -5.52 5.55 -11.72
N PHE A 117 -6.17 4.87 -12.66
CA PHE A 117 -6.77 3.54 -12.48
C PHE A 117 -6.01 2.49 -13.28
N GLY A 118 -6.21 1.21 -12.98
CA GLY A 118 -5.49 0.13 -13.64
C GLY A 118 -3.98 0.34 -13.52
N SER A 119 -3.23 0.20 -14.61
CA SER A 119 -1.78 0.43 -14.66
C SER A 119 -1.38 1.90 -14.85
N GLY A 120 -2.34 2.82 -14.84
CA GLY A 120 -2.17 4.23 -15.17
C GLY A 120 -1.89 4.48 -16.66
N ASN A 121 -2.15 5.71 -17.10
CA ASN A 121 -1.82 6.15 -18.45
C ASN A 121 -1.62 7.67 -18.53
N VAL A 122 -0.91 8.12 -19.55
CA VAL A 122 -0.78 9.54 -19.90
C VAL A 122 -1.11 9.69 -21.36
N VAL A 123 -2.15 10.45 -21.66
CA VAL A 123 -2.67 10.64 -23.03
C VAL A 123 -2.62 12.12 -23.36
N LEU A 124 -1.93 12.46 -24.45
CA LEU A 124 -1.89 13.81 -25.00
C LEU A 124 -2.91 13.93 -26.14
N CYS A 125 -3.77 14.93 -26.05
CA CYS A 125 -4.77 15.26 -27.05
C CYS A 125 -4.62 16.71 -27.53
N ASP A 126 -5.19 17.00 -28.69
CA ASP A 126 -5.50 18.37 -29.10
C ASP A 126 -6.79 18.90 -28.42
N ASN A 127 -7.15 20.15 -28.69
CA ASN A 127 -8.39 20.76 -28.18
C ASN A 127 -9.68 20.09 -28.71
N GLY A 128 -9.61 19.38 -29.84
CA GLY A 128 -10.71 18.58 -30.37
C GLY A 128 -10.82 17.20 -29.70
N ASN A 129 -10.05 16.97 -28.64
CA ASN A 129 -9.97 15.71 -27.92
C ASN A 129 -9.44 14.53 -28.77
N LYS A 130 -8.76 14.83 -29.88
CA LYS A 130 -8.09 13.83 -30.73
C LYS A 130 -6.73 13.51 -30.13
N ILE A 131 -6.46 12.22 -29.96
CA ILE A 131 -5.23 11.71 -29.38
C ILE A 131 -4.08 12.01 -30.33
N ILE A 132 -3.12 12.77 -29.84
CA ILE A 132 -1.84 13.03 -30.50
C ILE A 132 -0.89 11.86 -30.22
N ASP A 133 -0.75 11.48 -28.95
CA ASP A 133 0.01 10.30 -28.54
C ASP A 133 -0.40 9.84 -27.14
N ALA A 134 -0.05 8.60 -26.79
CA ALA A 134 -0.28 8.05 -25.47
C ALA A 134 0.93 7.26 -25.00
N LEU A 135 1.22 7.33 -23.70
CA LEU A 135 2.30 6.56 -23.08
C LEU A 135 2.09 5.06 -23.29
N VAL A 136 0.85 4.61 -23.12
CA VAL A 136 0.44 3.23 -23.36
C VAL A 136 -0.70 3.21 -24.37
N LYS A 137 -0.44 2.63 -25.54
CA LYS A 137 -1.40 2.50 -26.65
C LYS A 137 -2.13 1.19 -26.54
N ARG A 138 -3.46 1.23 -26.48
CA ARG A 138 -4.32 0.05 -26.26
C ARG A 138 -5.66 0.21 -26.94
N GLU A 139 -6.26 -0.93 -27.28
CA GLU A 139 -7.56 -0.99 -27.92
C GLU A 139 -8.37 -2.12 -27.28
N TRP A 140 -9.63 -1.81 -26.98
CA TRP A 140 -10.60 -2.73 -26.41
C TRP A 140 -11.96 -2.45 -27.04
N LYS A 141 -12.91 -3.36 -26.81
CA LYS A 141 -14.29 -3.21 -27.30
C LYS A 141 -14.87 -1.89 -26.77
N GLY A 142 -15.20 -0.96 -27.67
CA GLY A 142 -15.82 0.33 -27.35
C GLY A 142 -14.86 1.51 -27.13
N ARG A 143 -13.56 1.28 -26.93
CA ARG A 143 -12.59 2.36 -26.64
C ARG A 143 -11.19 2.06 -27.18
N ALA A 144 -10.59 3.05 -27.85
CA ALA A 144 -9.24 2.97 -28.38
C ALA A 144 -8.41 4.17 -27.88
N ILE A 145 -7.21 3.88 -27.37
CA ILE A 145 -6.22 4.87 -26.96
C ILE A 145 -5.02 4.72 -27.88
N LYS A 146 -5.07 5.39 -29.03
CA LYS A 146 -4.00 5.41 -30.04
C LYS A 146 -4.05 6.73 -30.83
N PRO A 147 -2.92 7.18 -31.41
CA PRO A 147 -2.88 8.41 -32.21
C PRO A 147 -3.96 8.43 -33.30
N GLY A 148 -4.63 9.57 -33.44
CA GLY A 148 -5.67 9.79 -34.45
C GLY A 148 -7.10 9.54 -33.98
N GLU A 149 -7.30 8.77 -32.91
CA GLU A 149 -8.63 8.49 -32.34
C GLU A 149 -9.11 9.64 -31.44
N ILE A 150 -10.42 9.74 -31.22
CA ILE A 150 -10.97 10.63 -30.18
C ILE A 150 -10.83 9.96 -28.82
N TYR A 151 -10.25 10.66 -27.85
CA TYR A 151 -10.16 10.17 -26.49
C TYR A 151 -11.56 10.03 -25.88
N LYS A 152 -11.91 8.80 -25.55
CA LYS A 152 -13.12 8.48 -24.80
C LYS A 152 -12.75 8.21 -23.36
N PHE A 153 -13.51 8.77 -22.43
CA PHE A 153 -13.47 8.36 -21.02
C PHE A 153 -13.80 6.86 -20.91
N PRO A 154 -13.32 6.16 -19.86
CA PRO A 154 -13.82 4.82 -19.57
C PRO A 154 -15.35 4.83 -19.49
N GLU A 155 -16.00 3.75 -19.91
CA GLU A 155 -17.45 3.62 -19.72
C GLU A 155 -17.73 3.71 -18.22
N ASN A 156 -18.31 4.83 -17.81
CA ASN A 156 -18.80 4.98 -16.45
C ASN A 156 -19.92 3.97 -16.26
N ILE A 157 -19.98 3.36 -15.07
CA ILE A 157 -21.15 2.60 -14.64
C ILE A 157 -22.31 3.61 -14.58
N GLN A 158 -23.03 3.79 -15.69
CA GLN A 158 -24.34 4.42 -15.68
C GLN A 158 -25.23 3.45 -14.89
N GLY A 159 -25.46 3.79 -13.62
CA GLY A 159 -26.20 2.92 -12.73
C GLY A 159 -26.20 3.46 -11.32
N GLU A 160 -27.32 4.13 -10.98
CA GLU A 160 -27.70 4.65 -9.66
C GLU A 160 -26.76 5.69 -9.04
N MET A 161 -27.24 6.92 -8.91
CA MET A 161 -26.57 8.00 -8.17
C MET A 161 -26.03 7.56 -6.81
N ALA A 162 -26.75 6.68 -6.10
CA ALA A 162 -26.30 6.13 -4.82
C ALA A 162 -25.00 5.30 -4.94
N LYS A 163 -24.81 4.54 -6.02
CA LYS A 163 -23.58 3.78 -6.26
C LYS A 163 -22.43 4.71 -6.61
N MET A 164 -22.67 5.73 -7.42
CA MET A 164 -21.67 6.76 -7.71
C MET A 164 -21.24 7.52 -6.45
N LEU A 165 -22.19 7.92 -5.61
CA LEU A 165 -21.91 8.58 -4.34
C LEU A 165 -21.13 7.65 -3.39
N LYS A 166 -21.47 6.36 -3.32
CA LYS A 166 -20.70 5.35 -2.58
C LYS A 166 -19.27 5.19 -3.12
N MET A 167 -19.08 5.20 -4.44
CA MET A 167 -17.74 5.11 -5.04
C MET A 167 -16.92 6.38 -4.80
N PHE A 168 -17.56 7.53 -4.90
CA PHE A 168 -16.91 8.82 -4.74
C PHE A 168 -16.53 9.06 -3.28
N PHE A 169 -17.45 8.86 -2.34
CA PHE A 169 -17.21 9.07 -0.92
C PHE A 169 -16.65 7.84 -0.20
N GLY A 170 -16.70 6.64 -0.77
CA GLY A 170 -16.12 5.44 -0.14
C GLY A 170 -16.61 5.23 1.30
N ALA A 171 -15.67 5.10 2.24
CA ALA A 171 -15.95 4.99 3.67
C ALA A 171 -16.67 6.22 4.25
N TYR A 172 -16.63 7.36 3.57
CA TYR A 172 -17.24 8.62 3.97
C TYR A 172 -18.73 8.70 3.58
N TYR A 173 -19.22 7.79 2.74
CA TYR A 173 -20.61 7.81 2.25
C TYR A 173 -21.67 7.89 3.36
N PRO A 174 -21.58 7.14 4.49
CA PRO A 174 -22.60 7.21 5.54
C PRO A 174 -22.80 8.61 6.15
N SER A 175 -21.74 9.43 6.18
CA SER A 175 -21.76 10.78 6.77
C SER A 175 -22.30 11.85 5.81
N VAL A 176 -22.41 11.54 4.52
CA VAL A 176 -22.79 12.49 3.48
C VAL A 176 -24.01 12.04 2.68
N LYS A 177 -24.55 10.85 2.97
CA LYS A 177 -25.70 10.26 2.26
C LYS A 177 -26.97 11.13 2.31
N ASP A 178 -27.12 11.93 3.37
CA ASP A 178 -28.29 12.77 3.62
C ASP A 178 -28.08 14.22 3.13
N VAL A 179 -26.92 14.51 2.53
CA VAL A 179 -26.65 15.80 1.89
C VAL A 179 -27.28 15.79 0.50
N GLU A 180 -28.14 16.77 0.20
CA GLU A 180 -28.69 16.92 -1.15
C GLU A 180 -27.58 17.30 -2.12
N PHE A 181 -27.32 16.43 -3.10
CA PHE A 181 -26.37 16.66 -4.18
C PHE A 181 -27.12 17.08 -5.45
N GLU A 182 -27.20 18.38 -5.72
CA GLU A 182 -27.47 18.86 -7.08
C GLU A 182 -26.35 18.42 -8.02
N GLU A 183 -26.69 18.21 -9.30
CA GLU A 183 -25.81 17.65 -10.34
C GLU A 183 -24.35 18.14 -10.24
N GLY A 184 -23.44 17.18 -10.05
CA GLY A 184 -22.02 17.29 -10.37
C GLY A 184 -21.27 18.50 -9.80
N VAL A 185 -20.58 18.29 -8.66
CA VAL A 185 -19.35 19.00 -8.25
C VAL A 185 -19.47 20.50 -7.91
N LYS A 186 -20.54 21.22 -8.30
CA LYS A 186 -20.70 22.66 -7.97
C LYS A 186 -20.99 22.95 -6.49
N ILE A 187 -21.57 22.01 -5.74
CA ILE A 187 -21.80 22.16 -4.29
C ILE A 187 -20.50 22.20 -3.50
N LEU A 188 -19.47 21.49 -3.97
CA LEU A 188 -18.18 21.40 -3.29
C LEU A 188 -17.40 22.73 -3.31
N GLU A 189 -17.68 23.64 -4.24
CA GLU A 189 -17.05 24.96 -4.27
C GLU A 189 -17.57 25.87 -3.15
N ASN A 190 -18.85 25.76 -2.79
CA ASN A 190 -19.48 26.64 -1.78
C ASN A 190 -19.43 26.09 -0.36
N LYS A 191 -19.42 24.76 -0.17
CA LYS A 191 -19.34 24.11 1.16
C LYS A 191 -17.94 23.61 1.50
N GLU A 192 -16.95 24.06 0.75
CA GLU A 192 -15.64 23.45 0.75
C GLU A 192 -14.95 23.46 2.11
N GLY A 193 -15.02 24.58 2.83
CA GLY A 193 -14.40 24.72 4.15
C GLY A 193 -15.00 23.80 5.21
N GLU A 194 -16.32 23.58 5.16
CA GLU A 194 -17.02 22.65 6.04
C GLU A 194 -16.67 21.20 5.70
N ILE A 195 -16.63 20.89 4.40
CA ILE A 195 -16.29 19.59 3.84
C ILE A 195 -14.82 19.27 4.17
N LEU A 196 -13.83 19.99 3.61
CA LEU A 196 -12.82 20.63 4.45
C LEU A 196 -12.43 19.96 5.78
N GLU A 197 -13.04 20.54 6.78
CA GLU A 197 -12.85 20.29 8.19
C GLU A 197 -13.46 18.95 8.64
N MET A 198 -14.63 18.58 8.12
CA MET A 198 -15.21 17.25 8.33
C MET A 198 -14.23 16.16 7.87
N PHE A 199 -13.55 16.37 6.74
CA PHE A 199 -12.56 15.44 6.22
C PHE A 199 -11.28 15.39 7.03
N LYS A 200 -10.72 16.53 7.47
CA LYS A 200 -9.53 16.54 8.35
C LYS A 200 -9.79 15.75 9.62
N ASN A 201 -10.90 16.04 10.30
CA ASN A 201 -11.27 15.38 11.55
C ASN A 201 -11.42 13.86 11.37
N LEU A 202 -11.96 13.44 10.21
CA LEU A 202 -12.16 12.03 9.92
C LEU A 202 -10.89 11.30 9.48
N ILE A 203 -10.00 11.97 8.72
CA ILE A 203 -8.66 11.46 8.39
C ILE A 203 -7.83 11.28 9.66
N GLU A 204 -7.84 12.27 10.56
CA GLU A 204 -7.18 12.18 11.86
C GLU A 204 -7.74 11.01 12.69
N GLY A 205 -9.06 10.84 12.69
CA GLY A 205 -9.73 9.70 13.33
C GLY A 205 -9.37 8.33 12.73
N ASN A 206 -9.20 8.24 11.40
CA ASN A 206 -8.78 7.02 10.72
C ASN A 206 -7.29 6.71 10.96
N LEU A 207 -6.41 7.70 10.83
CA LEU A 207 -4.98 7.56 11.13
C LEU A 207 -4.73 7.07 12.56
N ARG A 208 -5.51 7.60 13.51
CA ARG A 208 -5.45 7.15 14.90
C ARG A 208 -5.85 5.67 15.04
N ARG A 209 -6.92 5.25 14.36
CA ARG A 209 -7.36 3.84 14.33
C ARG A 209 -6.34 2.93 13.67
N ASP A 210 -5.73 3.34 12.57
CA ASP A 210 -4.71 2.54 11.88
C ASP A 210 -3.46 2.35 12.75
N TYR A 211 -3.04 3.39 13.46
CA TYR A 211 -1.96 3.29 14.44
C TYR A 211 -2.29 2.33 15.59
N GLU A 212 -3.52 2.42 16.13
CA GLU A 212 -4.01 1.50 17.16
C GLU A 212 -4.05 0.05 16.64
N ASN A 213 -4.49 -0.18 15.41
CA ASN A 213 -4.50 -1.49 14.77
C ASN A 213 -3.09 -2.06 14.56
N GLU A 214 -2.13 -1.25 14.10
CA GLU A 214 -0.73 -1.70 13.92
C GLU A 214 -0.12 -2.12 15.28
N LYS A 215 -0.44 -1.39 16.35
CA LYS A 215 -0.04 -1.75 17.70
C LYS A 215 -0.67 -3.08 18.13
N ILE A 216 -1.97 -3.25 17.93
CA ILE A 216 -2.68 -4.50 18.23
C ILE A 216 -2.08 -5.67 17.46
N GLU A 217 -1.77 -5.51 16.18
CA GLU A 217 -1.19 -6.57 15.35
C GLU A 217 0.21 -7.00 15.84
N LYS A 218 1.04 -6.04 16.30
CA LYS A 218 2.33 -6.34 16.92
C LYS A 218 2.17 -7.11 18.23
N ASP A 219 1.19 -6.75 19.05
CA ASP A 219 0.93 -7.42 20.32
C ASP A 219 0.34 -8.83 20.09
N LEU A 220 -0.51 -9.01 19.07
CA LEU A 220 -1.03 -10.31 18.66
C LEU A 220 0.12 -11.26 18.26
N LYS A 221 1.05 -10.81 17.42
CA LYS A 221 2.21 -11.63 17.01
C LYS A 221 3.07 -12.08 18.19
N LYS A 222 3.24 -11.23 19.21
CA LYS A 222 3.96 -11.61 20.43
C LYS A 222 3.20 -12.68 21.22
N LEU A 223 1.89 -12.54 21.35
CA LEU A 223 1.05 -13.51 22.07
C LEU A 223 1.03 -14.86 21.35
N GLU A 224 0.93 -14.86 20.02
CA GLU A 224 1.00 -16.08 19.20
C GLU A 224 2.35 -16.78 19.39
N PHE A 225 3.45 -16.04 19.36
CA PHE A 225 4.78 -16.59 19.62
C PHE A 225 4.88 -17.25 21.01
N VAL A 226 4.37 -16.59 22.05
CA VAL A 226 4.38 -17.14 23.42
C VAL A 226 3.52 -18.41 23.51
N ALA A 227 2.33 -18.41 22.91
CA ALA A 227 1.45 -19.58 22.90
C ALA A 227 2.10 -20.78 22.19
N GLU A 228 2.81 -20.55 21.09
CA GLU A 228 3.58 -21.56 20.37
C GLU A 228 4.66 -22.21 21.27
N GLN A 229 5.41 -21.40 22.02
CA GLN A 229 6.43 -21.90 22.95
C GLN A 229 5.82 -22.70 24.10
N GLN A 230 4.69 -22.25 24.65
CA GLN A 230 3.99 -22.96 25.73
C GLN A 230 3.44 -24.32 25.26
N ARG A 231 2.95 -24.42 24.03
CA ARG A 231 2.51 -25.69 23.43
C ARG A 231 3.64 -26.69 23.34
N LYS A 232 4.79 -26.28 22.78
CA LYS A 232 5.99 -27.13 22.71
C LYS A 232 6.43 -27.60 24.09
N ARG A 233 6.46 -26.70 25.07
CA ARG A 233 6.83 -27.06 26.45
C ARG A 233 5.87 -28.07 27.08
N THR A 234 4.58 -27.97 26.76
CA THR A 234 3.56 -28.90 27.25
C THR A 234 3.73 -30.28 26.61
N GLU A 235 4.10 -30.35 25.33
CA GLU A 235 4.45 -31.60 24.65
C GLU A 235 5.69 -32.25 25.29
N GLU A 236 6.77 -31.50 25.49
CA GLU A 236 8.00 -31.98 26.17
C GLU A 236 7.69 -32.55 27.56
N LEU A 237 6.91 -31.83 28.37
CA LEU A 237 6.51 -32.28 29.70
C LEU A 237 5.64 -33.55 29.65
N GLY A 238 4.83 -33.72 28.60
CA GLY A 238 4.07 -34.94 28.36
C GLY A 238 4.96 -36.14 28.08
N GLU A 239 6.01 -35.96 27.27
CA GLU A 239 7.01 -37.00 27.00
C GLU A 239 7.81 -37.37 28.25
N GLU A 240 8.24 -36.38 29.04
CA GLU A 240 8.91 -36.60 30.33
C GLU A 240 8.01 -37.40 31.29
N ALA A 241 6.73 -37.03 31.40
CA ALA A 241 5.78 -37.75 32.24
C ALA A 241 5.62 -39.21 31.83
N LEU A 242 5.55 -39.51 30.54
CA LEU A 242 5.50 -40.89 30.04
C LEU A 242 6.76 -41.68 30.39
N ALA A 243 7.95 -41.06 30.32
CA ALA A 243 9.20 -41.70 30.70
C ALA A 243 9.24 -42.01 32.21
N TYR A 244 8.75 -41.09 33.06
CA TYR A 244 8.63 -41.33 34.49
C TYR A 244 7.63 -42.44 34.83
N ILE A 245 6.49 -42.50 34.14
CA ILE A 245 5.51 -43.60 34.29
C ILE A 245 6.17 -44.93 33.97
N LYS A 246 6.85 -45.05 32.83
CA LYS A 246 7.55 -46.28 32.44
C LYS A 246 8.62 -46.70 33.44
N THR A 247 9.41 -45.75 33.92
CA THR A 247 10.43 -45.99 34.95
C THR A 247 9.78 -46.47 36.26
N GLY A 248 8.68 -45.84 36.67
CA GLY A 248 7.89 -46.26 37.83
C GLY A 248 7.35 -47.67 37.71
N ASP A 249 6.82 -48.03 36.54
CA ASP A 249 6.33 -49.38 36.24
C ASP A 249 7.48 -50.42 36.33
N GLU A 250 8.65 -50.12 35.75
CA GLU A 250 9.83 -51.00 35.82
C GLU A 250 10.32 -51.21 37.27
N ILE A 251 10.33 -50.15 38.08
CA ILE A 251 10.66 -50.24 39.51
C ILE A 251 9.65 -51.14 40.23
N TYR A 252 8.35 -50.97 39.96
CA TYR A 252 7.31 -51.75 40.60
C TYR A 252 7.40 -53.24 40.25
N GLN A 253 7.65 -53.56 38.97
CA GLN A 253 7.83 -54.95 38.51
C GLN A 253 9.02 -55.65 39.18
N ASN A 254 10.07 -54.89 39.55
CA ASN A 254 11.29 -55.40 40.17
C ASN A 254 11.39 -55.06 41.66
N PHE A 255 10.28 -54.66 42.30
CA PHE A 255 10.28 -54.09 43.65
C PHE A 255 11.02 -54.93 44.69
N ASN A 256 10.76 -56.26 44.72
CA ASN A 256 11.38 -57.16 45.68
C ASN A 256 12.91 -57.25 45.52
N ILE A 257 13.39 -57.28 44.29
CA ILE A 257 14.84 -57.34 43.98
C ILE A 257 15.50 -56.01 44.38
N ILE A 258 14.82 -54.89 44.10
CA ILE A 258 15.30 -53.56 44.46
C ILE A 258 15.34 -53.40 45.99
N GLU A 259 14.31 -53.85 46.72
CA GLU A 259 14.34 -53.83 48.18
C GLU A 259 15.48 -54.68 48.75
N GLU A 260 15.71 -55.88 48.21
CA GLU A 260 16.82 -56.74 48.63
C GLU A 260 18.18 -56.05 48.40
N ILE A 261 18.37 -55.39 47.25
CA ILE A 261 19.59 -54.62 46.96
C ILE A 261 19.73 -53.44 47.93
N LEU A 262 18.64 -52.72 48.20
CA LEU A 262 18.64 -51.55 49.10
C LEU A 262 18.89 -51.94 50.56
N GLU A 263 18.31 -53.04 51.05
CA GLU A 263 18.62 -53.60 52.37
C GLU A 263 20.08 -54.03 52.45
N ASN A 264 20.59 -54.73 51.44
CA ASN A 264 22.00 -55.13 51.38
C ASN A 264 22.95 -53.92 51.34
N ALA A 265 22.58 -52.84 50.64
CA ALA A 265 23.35 -51.61 50.60
C ALA A 265 23.32 -50.86 51.94
N LYS A 266 22.17 -50.82 52.63
CA LYS A 266 22.02 -50.22 53.97
C LYS A 266 22.75 -51.02 55.06
N ASN A 267 22.81 -52.34 54.94
CA ASN A 267 23.39 -53.25 55.94
C ASN A 267 24.92 -53.44 55.79
N LYS A 268 25.52 -52.99 54.68
CA LYS A 268 26.98 -52.94 54.54
C LYS A 268 27.54 -51.68 55.22
N ARG A 269 28.25 -51.85 56.34
CA ARG A 269 29.19 -50.81 56.81
C ARG A 269 30.22 -50.54 55.71
N PRO A 270 30.61 -49.28 55.46
CA PRO A 270 31.61 -48.97 54.46
C PRO A 270 32.97 -49.47 54.97
N ASP A 271 33.34 -50.69 54.58
CA ASP A 271 34.72 -51.11 54.66
C ASP A 271 35.21 -51.70 53.33
N SER A 272 36.41 -51.23 53.05
CA SER A 272 37.28 -51.32 51.90
C SER A 272 37.26 -52.62 51.07
N ARG A 273 37.41 -52.43 49.74
CA ARG A 273 37.75 -53.40 48.68
C ARG A 273 36.56 -54.05 47.96
N ILE A 274 35.91 -53.28 47.08
CA ILE A 274 35.23 -53.89 45.92
C ILE A 274 36.31 -54.29 44.91
N LYS A 275 36.57 -55.60 44.78
CA LYS A 275 37.33 -56.13 43.64
C LYS A 275 36.44 -56.06 42.40
N ARG A 276 36.90 -55.36 41.36
CA ARG A 276 36.34 -55.43 40.00
C ARG A 276 36.27 -56.90 39.59
N ILE A 277 35.09 -57.33 39.15
CA ILE A 277 34.91 -58.59 38.43
C ILE A 277 35.11 -58.25 36.95
N GLU A 278 36.00 -58.97 36.27
CA GLU A 278 36.27 -58.76 34.84
C GLU A 278 34.99 -59.02 34.04
N GLY A 279 34.55 -58.03 33.25
CA GLY A 279 33.47 -58.18 32.27
C GLY A 279 32.45 -57.05 32.22
N THR A 280 32.34 -56.18 33.22
CA THR A 280 31.27 -55.16 33.26
C THR A 280 31.81 -53.77 32.91
N ASN A 281 31.54 -53.33 31.68
CA ASN A 281 31.71 -51.93 31.26
C ASN A 281 30.58 -51.08 31.84
N VAL A 282 30.74 -50.61 33.07
CA VAL A 282 29.97 -49.45 33.55
C VAL A 282 30.96 -48.47 34.14
N VAL A 283 31.25 -47.43 33.35
CA VAL A 283 31.89 -46.21 33.83
C VAL A 283 30.77 -45.31 34.31
N VAL A 284 30.61 -45.18 35.61
CA VAL A 284 29.92 -44.02 36.20
C VAL A 284 31.02 -43.06 36.61
N GLU A 285 31.27 -42.06 35.77
CA GLU A 285 31.94 -40.85 36.22
C GLU A 285 30.90 -39.98 36.94
N ILE A 286 31.23 -39.60 38.17
CA ILE A 286 30.51 -38.58 38.96
C ILE A 286 31.08 -37.22 38.59
#